data_AF-A0A7W1RVS9-F1
#
_entry.id   AF-A0A7W1RVS9-F1
#
_cell.length_a   1.000
_cell.length_b   1.000
_cell.length_c   1.000
_cell.angle_alpha   90.00
_cell.angle_beta   90.00
_cell.angle_gamma   90.00
#
_symmetry.space_group_name_H-M   'P 1'
#
loop_
_entity.id
_entity.type
_entity.pdbx_description
1 polymer ?
#
loop_
_entity_poly.entity_id
_entity_poly.type
_entity_poly.pdbx_seq_one_letter_code
_entity_poly.pdbx_strand_id
1 'polypeptide(L)'
;MTSRPQYLNAATGIYTAWDLRRYMDGDPVGPGVADYGSFLVQQRQAGANMTVDIGSTGVGLMQAWVKGSTRDGQGLYRIDNIDVTAPSANTYVAQLNDVITANASGNPRLDQVILQVSDAQHAGVSNLAQITVLAGTANAATTLDTRTGAATLPASCILLADVLVASGAVSIV
;
A
#
# COMPACT_ATOMS: atom_id res chain seq x y z
N MET A 1 -12.13 -1.76 12.16
CA MET A 1 -11.26 -0.63 12.53
C MET A 1 -10.97 0.15 11.26
N THR A 2 -11.31 1.43 11.23
CA THR A 2 -11.39 2.26 10.02
C THR A 2 -10.17 3.20 9.98
N SER A 3 -9.18 2.90 9.12
CA SER A 3 -8.08 3.83 8.85
C SER A 3 -8.60 4.98 7.98
N ARG A 4 -8.36 6.21 8.44
CA ARG A 4 -8.79 7.45 7.78
C ARG A 4 -7.54 8.05 7.13
N PRO A 5 -7.53 8.30 5.81
CA PRO A 5 -6.36 8.77 5.12
C PRO A 5 -6.05 10.18 5.58
N GLN A 6 -4.75 10.38 5.73
CA GLN A 6 -4.08 11.52 6.32
C GLN A 6 -4.26 12.89 5.61
N TYR A 7 -5.35 13.14 4.87
CA TYR A 7 -5.61 14.47 4.27
C TYR A 7 -6.64 15.30 5.01
N LEU A 8 -7.35 14.71 5.96
CA LEU A 8 -8.07 15.45 6.98
C LEU A 8 -7.72 14.80 8.31
N ASN A 9 -7.30 15.59 9.30
CA ASN A 9 -7.64 15.23 10.66
C ASN A 9 -9.16 15.02 10.66
N ALA A 10 -9.60 13.76 10.74
CA ALA A 10 -11.00 13.42 10.57
C ALA A 10 -11.90 13.95 11.70
N ALA A 11 -11.31 14.58 12.72
CA ALA A 11 -12.01 15.27 13.79
C ALA A 11 -12.13 16.79 13.57
N THR A 12 -11.25 17.43 12.80
CA THR A 12 -11.20 18.91 12.71
C THR A 12 -11.15 19.48 11.29
N GLY A 13 -10.73 18.71 10.29
CA GLY A 13 -10.54 19.22 8.93
C GLY A 13 -9.48 20.32 8.80
N ILE A 14 -8.59 20.46 9.80
CA ILE A 14 -7.53 21.46 9.86
C ILE A 14 -6.18 20.72 9.87
N TYR A 15 -5.25 21.16 9.02
CA TYR A 15 -3.86 20.71 9.05
C TYR A 15 -3.20 21.13 10.36
N THR A 16 -2.55 20.20 11.05
CA THR A 16 -1.76 20.60 12.22
C THR A 16 -0.55 21.42 11.77
N ALA A 17 -0.02 22.27 12.64
CA ALA A 17 1.21 23.00 12.36
C ALA A 17 2.40 22.07 12.02
N TRP A 18 2.32 20.80 12.44
CA TRP A 18 3.29 19.78 12.09
C TRP A 18 3.14 19.34 10.62
N ASP A 19 1.91 19.05 10.18
CA ASP A 19 1.62 18.66 8.79
C ASP A 19 2.00 19.77 7.80
N LEU A 20 1.73 21.02 8.18
CA LEU A 20 2.04 22.20 7.37
C LEU A 20 3.55 22.43 7.20
N ARG A 21 4.36 22.18 8.23
CA ARG A 21 5.83 22.24 8.11
C ARG A 21 6.38 21.10 7.27
N ARG A 22 5.80 19.90 7.41
CA ARG A 22 6.21 18.72 6.65
C ARG A 22 6.01 18.90 5.15
N TYR A 23 4.95 19.60 4.76
CA TYR A 23 4.70 20.01 3.38
C TYR A 23 5.75 21.02 2.86
N MET A 24 6.22 21.93 3.72
CA MET A 24 7.20 22.96 3.36
C MET A 24 8.64 22.43 3.29
N ASP A 25 8.94 21.30 3.95
CA ASP A 25 10.28 20.68 3.97
C ASP A 25 10.61 19.89 2.69
N GLY A 26 9.73 19.89 1.68
CA GLY A 26 10.04 19.42 0.33
C GLY A 26 9.53 18.01 0.04
N ASP A 27 8.21 17.89 -0.18
CA ASP A 27 7.63 16.68 -0.77
C ASP A 27 8.21 16.39 -2.17
N PRO A 28 8.33 15.11 -2.58
CA PRO A 28 8.88 14.74 -3.87
C PRO A 28 7.98 15.20 -5.02
N VAL A 29 8.60 15.41 -6.19
CA VAL A 29 7.91 15.81 -7.43
C VAL A 29 7.03 14.71 -8.04
N GLY A 30 7.12 13.47 -7.55
CA GLY A 30 6.46 12.30 -8.12
C GLY A 30 6.10 11.21 -7.09
N PRO A 31 5.24 10.25 -7.48
CA PRO A 31 4.84 9.15 -6.61
C PRO A 31 5.99 8.16 -6.38
N GLY A 32 6.01 7.51 -5.22
CA GLY A 32 7.03 6.52 -4.86
C GLY A 32 7.16 6.32 -3.34
N VAL A 33 8.00 5.36 -2.95
CA VAL A 33 8.41 5.15 -1.54
C VAL A 33 9.60 6.04 -1.19
N ALA A 34 9.68 6.51 0.05
CA ALA A 34 10.70 7.46 0.49
C ALA A 34 12.11 6.87 0.55
N ASP A 35 12.18 5.60 0.91
CA ASP A 35 13.43 4.88 1.16
C ASP A 35 13.24 3.38 0.90
N TYR A 36 14.34 2.64 0.90
CA TYR A 36 14.35 1.23 0.54
C TYR A 36 13.62 0.32 1.55
N GLY A 37 13.49 0.74 2.82
CA GLY A 37 12.78 -0.02 3.86
C GLY A 37 11.29 0.34 3.94
N SER A 38 10.92 1.53 3.48
CA SER A 38 9.54 2.00 3.42
C SER A 38 8.68 1.15 2.48
N PHE A 39 7.65 0.54 3.07
CA PHE A 39 6.65 -0.31 2.38
C PHE A 39 7.24 -1.46 1.55
N LEU A 40 8.46 -1.92 1.88
CA LEU A 40 9.06 -3.08 1.25
C LEU A 40 8.23 -4.33 1.55
N VAL A 41 7.83 -5.06 0.52
CA VAL A 41 7.10 -6.33 0.67
C VAL A 41 8.10 -7.46 0.91
N GLN A 42 7.89 -8.24 1.96
CA GLN A 42 8.76 -9.32 2.37
C GLN A 42 7.95 -10.56 2.74
N GLN A 43 8.59 -11.73 2.66
CA GLN A 43 8.04 -12.95 3.25
C GLN A 43 7.74 -12.72 4.74
N ARG A 44 6.62 -13.28 5.20
CA ARG A 44 6.23 -13.16 6.61
C ARG A 44 7.25 -13.74 7.57
N GLN A 45 7.70 -12.94 8.53
CA GLN A 45 8.67 -13.36 9.55
C GLN A 45 8.06 -14.24 10.65
N ALA A 46 6.74 -14.17 10.86
CA ALA A 46 6.03 -14.98 11.85
C ALA A 46 5.77 -16.44 11.41
N GLY A 47 6.33 -16.86 10.28
CA GLY A 47 6.18 -18.20 9.70
C GLY A 47 5.60 -18.16 8.29
N ALA A 48 6.12 -19.02 7.42
CA ALA A 48 5.68 -19.12 6.03
C ALA A 48 4.23 -19.56 5.94
N ASN A 49 3.39 -18.69 5.39
CA ASN A 49 1.99 -18.92 5.09
C ASN A 49 1.61 -18.09 3.86
N MET A 50 0.32 -18.03 3.54
CA MET A 50 -0.19 -17.21 2.44
C MET A 50 -0.35 -15.73 2.84
N THR A 51 0.63 -15.15 3.50
CA THR A 51 0.63 -13.73 3.88
C THR A 51 2.00 -13.10 3.69
N VAL A 52 2.04 -11.79 3.49
CA VAL A 52 3.25 -10.99 3.32
C VAL A 52 3.33 -9.91 4.39
N ASP A 53 4.54 -9.58 4.80
CA ASP A 53 4.82 -8.41 5.64
C ASP A 53 5.16 -7.22 4.74
N ILE A 54 4.73 -6.02 5.13
CA ILE A 54 4.98 -4.77 4.41
C ILE A 54 5.70 -3.79 5.35
N GLY A 55 6.89 -3.37 4.94
CA GLY A 55 7.76 -2.44 5.66
C GLY A 55 8.85 -3.12 6.48
N SER A 56 9.83 -2.32 6.89
CA SER A 56 10.88 -2.77 7.79
C SER A 56 10.33 -3.04 9.19
N THR A 57 10.54 -4.24 9.70
CA THR A 57 10.32 -4.57 11.11
C THR A 57 11.20 -3.69 12.00
N GLY A 58 10.57 -2.91 12.90
CA GLY A 58 11.29 -2.06 13.86
C GLY A 58 11.10 -0.56 13.61
N VAL A 59 10.00 -0.01 14.15
CA VAL A 59 9.79 1.35 14.70
C VAL A 59 10.30 2.58 13.94
N GLY A 60 10.57 2.47 12.64
CA GLY A 60 10.88 3.61 11.77
C GLY A 60 9.62 4.23 11.17
N LEU A 61 9.69 5.53 10.93
CA LEU A 61 8.75 6.20 10.04
C LEU A 61 8.87 5.60 8.63
N MET A 62 7.79 5.04 8.12
CA MET A 62 7.67 4.63 6.72
C MET A 62 6.88 5.69 5.96
N GLN A 63 7.32 6.02 4.75
CA GLN A 63 6.68 7.06 3.94
C GLN A 63 6.57 6.64 2.48
N ALA A 64 5.45 7.01 1.87
CA ALA A 64 5.22 6.90 0.44
C ALA A 64 4.38 8.09 -0.06
N TRP A 65 4.40 8.32 -1.36
CA TRP A 65 3.52 9.27 -2.03
C TRP A 65 2.80 8.58 -3.19
N VAL A 66 1.50 8.75 -3.23
CA VAL A 66 0.63 8.24 -4.30
C VAL A 66 0.06 9.42 -5.06
N LYS A 67 0.13 9.37 -6.40
CA LYS A 67 -0.49 10.40 -7.23
C LYS A 67 -1.98 10.10 -7.36
N GLY A 68 -2.82 11.05 -6.97
CA GLY A 68 -4.25 10.98 -7.27
C GLY A 68 -4.50 11.07 -8.78
N SER A 69 -5.28 10.14 -9.30
CA SER A 69 -5.58 10.05 -10.75
C SER A 69 -7.05 9.73 -11.05
N THR A 70 -7.92 9.75 -10.05
CA THR A 70 -9.36 9.50 -10.23
C THR A 70 -10.10 10.70 -10.83
N ARG A 71 -9.55 11.91 -10.67
CA ARG A 71 -10.02 13.15 -11.29
C ARG A 71 -8.84 14.04 -11.63
N ASP A 72 -8.99 14.81 -12.71
CA ASP A 72 -8.03 15.86 -13.09
C ASP A 72 -7.78 16.84 -11.94
N GLY A 73 -6.52 17.25 -11.80
CA GLY A 73 -6.09 18.20 -10.77
C GLY A 73 -5.83 17.59 -9.39
N GLN A 74 -6.06 16.29 -9.18
CA GLN A 74 -5.69 15.65 -7.92
C GLN A 74 -4.17 15.70 -7.68
N GLY A 75 -3.79 15.97 -6.42
CA GLY A 75 -2.41 16.17 -5.99
C GLY A 75 -1.66 14.88 -5.68
N LEU A 76 -0.47 15.03 -5.10
CA LEU A 76 0.22 13.91 -4.45
C LEU A 76 -0.32 13.74 -3.04
N TYR A 77 -0.48 12.48 -2.68
CA TYR A 77 -0.98 12.03 -1.41
C TYR A 77 0.18 11.36 -0.66
N ARG A 78 0.70 12.00 0.39
CA ARG A 78 1.67 11.43 1.34
C ARG A 78 1.03 10.40 2.29
N ILE A 79 1.52 9.17 2.31
CA ILE A 79 1.13 8.10 3.23
C ILE A 79 2.27 7.80 4.21
N ASP A 80 1.93 7.63 5.49
CA ASP A 80 2.86 7.11 6.49
C ASP A 80 2.24 6.04 7.39
N ASN A 81 3.10 5.30 8.10
CA ASN A 81 2.70 4.25 9.04
C ASN A 81 2.45 4.79 10.46
N ILE A 82 2.16 6.08 10.61
CA ILE A 82 1.89 6.68 11.92
C ILE A 82 0.53 6.20 12.42
N ASP A 83 0.45 5.81 13.69
CA ASP A 83 -0.83 5.56 14.33
C ASP A 83 -1.58 6.87 14.56
N VAL A 84 -2.45 7.22 13.61
CA VAL A 84 -3.28 8.43 13.66
C VAL A 84 -4.32 8.42 14.78
N THR A 85 -4.51 7.30 15.50
CA THR A 85 -5.34 7.27 16.72
C THR A 85 -4.60 7.80 17.94
N ALA A 86 -3.26 7.88 17.89
CA ALA A 86 -2.40 8.46 18.91
C ALA A 86 -1.30 9.37 18.28
N PRO A 87 -1.69 10.46 17.59
CA PRO A 87 -0.79 11.27 16.75
C PRO A 87 0.28 12.05 17.52
N SER A 88 0.19 12.14 18.85
CA SER A 88 1.20 12.76 19.72
C SER A 88 2.30 11.81 20.17
N ALA A 89 2.15 10.51 19.91
CA ALA A 89 3.19 9.54 20.18
C ALA A 89 3.90 9.23 18.85
N ASN A 90 5.24 9.13 18.87
CA ASN A 90 6.02 8.55 17.79
C ASN A 90 5.74 7.03 17.66
N THR A 91 4.47 6.64 17.71
CA THR A 91 3.99 5.28 17.61
C THR A 91 3.72 5.01 16.14
N TYR A 92 4.59 4.19 15.58
CA TYR A 92 4.42 3.65 14.26
C TYR A 92 3.69 2.32 14.37
N VAL A 93 2.84 2.00 13.39
CA VAL A 93 2.25 0.68 13.27
C VAL A 93 3.38 -0.31 13.00
N ALA A 94 3.69 -1.15 14.00
CA ALA A 94 4.94 -1.91 14.07
C ALA A 94 5.06 -3.03 13.01
N GLN A 95 3.97 -3.38 12.33
CA GLN A 95 3.95 -4.36 11.25
C GLN A 95 2.66 -4.25 10.43
N LEU A 96 2.78 -4.00 9.12
CA LEU A 96 1.68 -4.09 8.18
C LEU A 96 1.75 -5.46 7.50
N ASN A 97 0.62 -6.14 7.34
CA ASN A 97 0.58 -7.43 6.66
C ASN A 97 -0.72 -7.58 5.88
N ASP A 98 -0.67 -8.37 4.81
CA ASP A 98 -1.84 -8.69 4.02
C ASP A 98 -1.82 -10.15 3.54
N VAL A 99 -3.00 -10.66 3.21
CA VAL A 99 -3.25 -12.06 2.85
C VAL A 99 -3.26 -12.22 1.34
N ILE A 100 -2.53 -13.22 0.85
CA ILE A 100 -2.56 -13.67 -0.53
C ILE A 100 -3.53 -14.85 -0.61
N THR A 101 -4.50 -14.79 -1.52
CA THR A 101 -5.49 -15.88 -1.61
C THR A 101 -4.86 -17.14 -2.24
N ALA A 102 -5.30 -18.32 -1.82
CA ALA A 102 -4.85 -19.56 -2.44
C ALA A 102 -5.19 -19.62 -3.93
N ASN A 103 -4.33 -20.28 -4.72
CA ASN A 103 -4.51 -20.46 -6.15
C ASN A 103 -4.72 -21.94 -6.48
N ALA A 104 -5.95 -22.33 -6.84
CA ALA A 104 -6.30 -23.72 -7.18
C ALA A 104 -6.51 -23.95 -8.69
N SER A 105 -6.11 -23.00 -9.54
CA SER A 105 -6.51 -22.95 -10.95
C SER A 105 -5.72 -23.86 -11.91
N GLY A 106 -4.73 -24.60 -11.42
CA GLY A 106 -3.83 -25.43 -12.24
C GLY A 106 -2.71 -24.66 -12.94
N ASN A 107 -2.74 -23.32 -12.94
CA ASN A 107 -1.72 -22.44 -13.52
C ASN A 107 -1.20 -21.45 -12.46
N PRO A 108 0.03 -20.91 -12.61
CA PRO A 108 0.50 -19.82 -11.76
C PRO A 108 -0.34 -18.55 -11.97
N ARG A 109 -0.36 -17.69 -10.94
CA ARG A 109 -1.07 -16.40 -10.92
C ARG A 109 -0.11 -15.32 -10.42
N LEU A 110 -0.20 -14.12 -10.98
CA LEU A 110 0.57 -12.97 -10.52
C LEU A 110 -0.33 -12.09 -9.67
N ASP A 111 -0.05 -12.04 -8.37
CA ASP A 111 -0.73 -11.14 -7.45
C ASP A 111 0.09 -9.88 -7.27
N GLN A 112 -0.57 -8.77 -6.98
CA GLN A 112 0.09 -7.47 -6.88
C GLN A 112 -0.23 -6.83 -5.55
N VAL A 113 0.81 -6.52 -4.77
CA VAL A 113 0.66 -5.74 -3.55
C VAL A 113 0.70 -4.27 -3.94
N ILE A 114 -0.35 -3.54 -3.60
CA ILE A 114 -0.47 -2.11 -3.95
C ILE A 114 -0.70 -1.27 -2.70
N LEU A 115 -0.31 0.00 -2.79
CA LEU A 115 -0.72 1.05 -1.87
C LEU A 115 -1.68 1.99 -2.60
N GLN A 116 -2.93 2.05 -2.13
CA GLN A 116 -4.01 2.81 -2.75
C GLN A 116 -4.50 3.92 -1.83
N VAL A 117 -4.91 5.04 -2.44
CA VAL A 117 -5.65 6.10 -1.78
C VAL A 117 -7.01 6.33 -2.44
N SER A 118 -8.01 6.60 -1.61
CA SER A 118 -9.34 7.08 -2.01
C SER A 118 -9.62 8.36 -1.25
N ASP A 119 -10.16 9.36 -1.95
CA ASP A 119 -10.50 10.66 -1.40
C ASP A 119 -11.90 11.04 -1.88
N ALA A 120 -12.87 10.94 -0.97
CA ALA A 120 -14.28 11.17 -1.24
C ALA A 120 -14.58 12.60 -1.73
N GLN A 121 -13.68 13.57 -1.52
CA GLN A 121 -13.85 14.92 -2.07
C GLN A 121 -13.62 14.97 -3.59
N HIS A 122 -12.88 14.00 -4.13
CA HIS A 122 -12.51 13.95 -5.54
C HIS A 122 -13.15 12.77 -6.27
N ALA A 123 -13.28 11.60 -5.61
CA ALA A 123 -14.00 10.44 -6.10
C ALA A 123 -14.23 9.39 -4.99
N GLY A 124 -15.35 8.66 -5.08
CA GLY A 124 -15.69 7.57 -4.14
C GLY A 124 -16.57 8.02 -2.97
N VAL A 125 -16.79 7.10 -2.03
CA VAL A 125 -17.67 7.30 -0.85
C VAL A 125 -16.90 7.44 0.46
N SER A 126 -15.60 7.13 0.46
CA SER A 126 -14.77 7.19 1.65
C SER A 126 -13.38 7.74 1.36
N ASN A 127 -12.83 8.32 2.42
CA ASN A 127 -11.43 8.63 2.54
C ASN A 127 -10.74 7.34 3.01
N LEU A 128 -9.82 6.78 2.23
CA LEU A 128 -9.02 5.60 2.59
C LEU A 128 -7.55 5.71 2.15
N ALA A 129 -6.62 5.18 2.95
CA ALA A 129 -5.27 4.82 2.53
C ALA A 129 -5.06 3.37 2.98
N GLN A 130 -4.83 2.47 2.02
CA GLN A 130 -4.79 1.04 2.30
C GLN A 130 -3.73 0.32 1.48
N ILE A 131 -3.14 -0.70 2.09
CA ILE A 131 -2.43 -1.75 1.38
C ILE A 131 -3.44 -2.82 1.02
N THR A 132 -3.39 -3.32 -0.22
CA THR A 132 -4.22 -4.45 -0.63
C THR A 132 -3.49 -5.34 -1.63
N VAL A 133 -3.74 -6.65 -1.57
CA VAL A 133 -3.36 -7.61 -2.60
C VAL A 133 -4.44 -7.69 -3.68
N LEU A 134 -4.05 -7.40 -4.92
CA LEU A 134 -4.86 -7.65 -6.11
C LEU A 134 -4.53 -9.02 -6.68
N ALA A 135 -5.51 -9.92 -6.67
CA ALA A 135 -5.36 -11.21 -7.32
C ALA A 135 -5.37 -11.06 -8.85
N GLY A 136 -4.38 -11.64 -9.51
CA GLY A 136 -4.34 -11.69 -10.97
C GLY A 136 -5.29 -12.72 -11.57
N THR A 137 -5.15 -12.94 -12.88
CA THR A 137 -5.73 -14.07 -13.60
C THR A 137 -4.69 -15.14 -13.79
N ALA A 138 -5.02 -16.39 -13.45
CA ALA A 138 -4.08 -17.49 -13.61
C ALA A 138 -3.82 -17.81 -15.08
N ASN A 139 -2.55 -17.99 -15.45
CA ASN A 139 -2.12 -18.25 -16.82
C ASN A 139 -0.82 -19.06 -16.83
N ALA A 140 -0.72 -20.05 -17.73
CA ALA A 140 0.48 -20.88 -17.88
C ALA A 140 1.75 -20.07 -18.22
N ALA A 141 1.62 -18.91 -18.86
CA ALA A 141 2.73 -18.03 -19.23
C ALA A 141 3.08 -17.00 -18.15
N THR A 142 2.44 -17.04 -16.97
CA THR A 142 2.69 -16.08 -15.90
C THR A 142 4.07 -16.27 -15.28
N THR A 143 4.93 -15.26 -15.43
CA THR A 143 6.19 -15.11 -14.70
C THR A 143 6.32 -13.69 -14.16
N LEU A 144 7.29 -13.44 -13.28
CA LEU A 144 7.61 -12.08 -12.81
C LEU A 144 8.07 -11.17 -13.96
N ASP A 145 8.68 -11.73 -15.01
CA ASP A 145 9.17 -10.97 -16.17
C ASP A 145 8.06 -10.66 -17.17
N THR A 146 7.21 -11.65 -17.50
CA THR A 146 6.16 -11.48 -18.50
C THR A 146 4.96 -10.71 -17.95
N ARG A 147 4.77 -10.74 -16.64
CA ARG A 147 3.64 -10.16 -15.90
C ARG A 147 2.27 -10.50 -16.50
N THR A 148 2.20 -11.61 -17.21
CA THR A 148 0.99 -12.02 -17.92
C THR A 148 -0.06 -12.43 -16.90
N GLY A 149 -1.27 -11.88 -17.03
CA GLY A 149 -2.35 -12.11 -16.08
C GLY A 149 -2.30 -11.22 -14.83
N ALA A 150 -1.39 -10.24 -14.75
CA ALA A 150 -1.45 -9.21 -13.72
C ALA A 150 -2.79 -8.47 -13.74
N ALA A 151 -3.30 -8.11 -12.57
CA ALA A 151 -4.51 -7.30 -12.46
C ALA A 151 -4.28 -5.90 -13.06
N THR A 152 -5.35 -5.25 -13.50
CA THR A 152 -5.26 -3.81 -13.82
C THR A 152 -5.12 -3.03 -12.52
N LEU A 153 -4.10 -2.17 -12.44
CA LEU A 153 -3.91 -1.30 -11.29
C LEU A 153 -5.08 -0.30 -11.15
N PRO A 154 -5.70 -0.19 -9.97
CA PRO A 154 -6.71 0.82 -9.69
C PRO A 154 -6.20 2.25 -9.89
N ALA A 155 -7.13 3.20 -9.99
CA ALA A 155 -6.78 4.61 -9.91
C ALA A 155 -6.18 4.94 -8.53
N SER A 156 -5.31 5.95 -8.50
CA SER A 156 -4.70 6.48 -7.28
C SER A 156 -3.99 5.40 -6.44
N CYS A 157 -3.10 4.65 -7.07
CA CYS A 157 -2.25 3.66 -6.39
C CYS A 157 -0.81 3.66 -6.90
N ILE A 158 0.09 3.08 -6.10
CA ILE A 158 1.41 2.62 -6.53
C ILE A 158 1.52 1.11 -6.35
N LEU A 159 2.27 0.46 -7.24
CA LEU A 159 2.65 -0.94 -7.11
C LEU A 159 3.83 -1.04 -6.12
N LEU A 160 3.70 -1.90 -5.11
CA LEU A 160 4.78 -2.18 -4.16
C LEU A 160 5.56 -3.43 -4.55
N ALA A 161 4.86 -4.50 -4.93
CA ALA A 161 5.50 -5.74 -5.37
C ALA A 161 4.58 -6.59 -6.26
N ASP A 162 5.19 -7.37 -7.14
CA ASP A 162 4.55 -8.51 -7.79
C ASP A 162 4.91 -9.79 -7.03
N VAL A 163 3.91 -10.66 -6.82
CA VAL A 163 4.06 -11.94 -6.13
C VAL A 163 3.60 -13.06 -7.05
N LEU A 164 4.51 -13.98 -7.36
CA LEU A 164 4.18 -15.15 -8.15
C LEU A 164 3.58 -16.24 -7.25
N VAL A 165 2.31 -16.53 -7.45
CA VAL A 165 1.57 -17.54 -6.70
C VAL A 165 1.45 -18.80 -7.53
N ALA A 166 2.26 -19.81 -7.20
CA ALA A 166 2.19 -21.12 -7.85
C ALA A 166 0.81 -21.78 -7.64
N SER A 167 0.42 -22.65 -8.58
CA SER A 167 -0.79 -23.47 -8.39
C SER A 167 -0.61 -24.39 -7.18
N GLY A 168 -1.59 -24.41 -6.29
CA GLY A 168 -1.55 -25.17 -5.04
C GLY A 168 -0.63 -24.60 -3.97
N ALA A 169 -0.15 -23.36 -4.11
CA ALA A 169 0.70 -22.73 -3.10
C ALA A 169 0.00 -22.65 -1.74
N VAL A 170 0.70 -23.09 -0.70
CA VAL A 170 0.30 -22.98 0.72
C VAL A 170 1.18 -21.99 1.50
N SER A 171 2.24 -21.49 0.86
CA SER A 171 3.16 -20.50 1.41
C SER A 171 3.73 -19.63 0.31
N ILE A 172 4.00 -18.37 0.64
CA ILE A 172 4.71 -17.43 -0.21
C ILE A 172 6.13 -17.24 0.34
N VAL A 173 7.11 -17.22 -0.57
CA VAL A 173 8.54 -17.06 -0.27
C VAL A 173 9.10 -15.97 -1.19
#